data_AF-A0A7R9CT18-F1
#
_entry.id   AF-A0A7R9CT18-F1
#
_cell.length_a   1.000
_cell.length_b   1.000
_cell.length_c   1.000
_cell.angle_alpha   90.00
_cell.angle_beta   90.00
_cell.angle_gamma   90.00
#
_symmetry.space_group_name_H-M   'P 1'
#
loop_
_entity.id
_entity.type
_entity.pdbx_description
1 polymer ?
#
loop_
_entity_poly.entity_id
_entity_poly.type
_entity_poly.pdbx_seq_one_letter_code
_entity_poly.pdbx_strand_id
1 'polypeptide(L)'
;MFKRKLTALDYHSQDTFDISDENQFRNLVIWLEDQKIRHYKIDDRQSLRDIKSTDWPKAFKRYLKDLACPVQGDKDSEHLEWLLSFAVRLEYSDNGNGQIQESNIG
;
A
#
# COMPACT_ATOMS: atom_id res chain seq x y z
N MET A 1 -6.39 11.98 8.79
CA MET A 1 -7.11 10.72 9.03
C MET A 1 -6.26 9.46 8.76
N PHE A 2 -4.95 9.58 8.52
CA PHE A 2 -4.09 8.42 8.21
C PHE A 2 -3.62 7.62 9.43
N LYS A 3 -3.45 8.27 10.59
CA LYS A 3 -2.86 7.67 11.79
C LYS A 3 -3.46 6.32 12.17
N ARG A 4 -4.80 6.21 12.25
CA ARG A 4 -5.48 4.95 12.62
C ARG A 4 -5.14 3.79 11.67
N LYS A 5 -5.02 4.06 10.37
CA LYS A 5 -4.69 3.06 9.36
C LYS A 5 -3.21 2.70 9.41
N LEU A 6 -2.34 3.69 9.61
CA LEU A 6 -0.92 3.46 9.82
C LEU A 6 -0.66 2.62 11.08
N THR A 7 -1.38 2.88 12.17
CA THR A 7 -1.35 2.04 13.38
C THR A 7 -1.80 0.61 13.09
N ALA A 8 -2.92 0.43 12.37
CA ALA A 8 -3.43 -0.90 12.04
C ALA A 8 -2.47 -1.71 11.16
N LEU A 9 -1.61 -1.04 10.39
CA LEU A 9 -0.60 -1.67 9.55
C LEU A 9 0.74 -1.88 10.28
N ASP A 10 0.89 -1.40 11.51
CA ASP A 10 2.16 -1.38 12.26
C ASP A 10 3.25 -0.54 11.57
N TYR A 11 2.87 0.62 11.01
CA TYR A 11 3.84 1.53 10.41
C TYR A 11 4.66 2.26 11.48
N HIS A 12 5.98 2.14 11.40
CA HIS A 12 6.94 2.66 12.39
C HIS A 12 6.93 4.18 12.56
N SER A 13 6.52 4.95 11.55
CA SER A 13 6.52 6.43 11.58
C SER A 13 5.12 7.03 11.60
N GLN A 14 4.14 6.32 12.15
CA GLN A 14 2.72 6.72 12.17
C GLN A 14 2.43 8.06 12.87
N ASP A 15 3.24 8.47 13.86
CA ASP A 15 3.06 9.71 14.62
C ASP A 15 3.65 10.94 13.94
N THR A 16 4.70 10.75 13.13
CA THR A 16 5.45 11.84 12.48
C THR A 16 5.17 11.93 10.99
N PHE A 17 4.31 11.06 10.45
CA PHE A 17 4.01 11.01 9.02
C PHE A 17 3.33 12.29 8.53
N ASP A 18 3.97 12.98 7.59
CA ASP A 18 3.41 14.09 6.85
C ASP A 18 3.29 13.72 5.36
N ILE A 19 2.07 13.84 4.83
CA ILE A 19 1.81 13.61 3.41
C ILE A 19 2.35 14.71 2.51
N SER A 20 2.53 15.91 3.06
CA SER A 20 3.10 17.05 2.33
C SER A 20 4.60 16.87 2.10
N ASP A 21 5.25 16.02 2.90
CA ASP A 21 6.63 15.60 2.68
C ASP A 21 6.66 14.47 1.65
N GLU A 22 7.07 14.84 0.44
CA GLU A 22 7.18 13.94 -0.69
C GLU A 22 8.06 12.72 -0.39
N ASN A 23 9.12 12.86 0.40
CA ASN A 23 9.97 11.70 0.74
C ASN A 23 9.23 10.74 1.66
N GLN A 24 8.50 11.25 2.65
CA GLN A 24 7.73 10.39 3.54
C GLN A 24 6.61 9.68 2.79
N PHE A 25 5.91 10.39 1.89
CA PHE A 25 4.90 9.81 1.03
C PHE A 25 5.48 8.68 0.16
N ARG A 26 6.55 8.95 -0.60
CA ARG A 26 7.21 7.97 -1.48
C ARG A 26 7.70 6.74 -0.69
N ASN A 27 8.32 6.96 0.48
CA ASN A 27 8.76 5.87 1.36
C ASN A 27 7.61 5.01 1.88
N LEU A 28 6.49 5.64 2.28
CA LEU A 28 5.32 4.91 2.74
C LEU A 28 4.74 4.03 1.63
N VAL A 29 4.67 4.53 0.39
CA VAL A 29 4.19 3.73 -0.75
C VAL A 29 5.05 2.48 -0.99
N ILE A 30 6.38 2.62 -0.98
CA ILE A 30 7.29 1.47 -1.11
C ILE A 30 7.09 0.50 0.06
N TRP A 31 6.99 1.01 1.28
CA TRP A 31 6.80 0.17 2.45
C TRP A 31 5.49 -0.62 2.36
N LEU A 32 4.41 0.02 1.90
CA LEU A 32 3.14 -0.67 1.65
C LEU A 32 3.32 -1.78 0.63
N GLU A 33 4.02 -1.53 -0.48
CA GLU A 33 4.31 -2.56 -1.48
C GLU A 33 5.22 -3.69 -0.94
N ASP A 34 6.28 -3.36 -0.20
CA ASP A 34 7.22 -4.36 0.32
C ASP A 34 6.61 -5.22 1.44
N GLN A 35 5.77 -4.63 2.31
CA GLN A 35 5.29 -5.30 3.51
C GLN A 35 3.86 -5.82 3.41
N LYS A 36 2.96 -5.09 2.75
CA LYS A 36 1.51 -5.30 2.84
C LYS A 36 0.87 -5.73 1.51
N ILE A 37 1.06 -4.96 0.45
CA ILE A 37 0.41 -5.15 -0.85
C ILE A 37 1.10 -6.21 -1.69
N ARG A 38 2.45 -6.18 -1.77
CA ARG A 38 3.30 -7.18 -2.44
C ARG A 38 2.84 -7.57 -3.84
N HIS A 39 2.32 -6.61 -4.61
CA HIS A 39 1.77 -6.85 -5.93
C HIS A 39 2.87 -7.07 -6.98
N TYR A 40 3.96 -6.32 -6.89
CA TYR A 40 5.11 -6.43 -7.77
C TYR A 40 6.12 -7.47 -7.28
N LYS A 41 6.79 -8.12 -8.24
CA LYS A 41 7.99 -8.91 -7.99
C LYS A 41 9.12 -7.98 -7.56
N ILE A 42 10.09 -8.52 -6.84
CA ILE A 42 11.22 -7.75 -6.27
C ILE A 42 11.93 -6.90 -7.34
N ASP A 43 12.11 -7.44 -8.55
CA ASP A 43 12.77 -6.75 -9.65
C ASP A 43 11.95 -5.55 -10.18
N ASP A 44 10.63 -5.68 -10.23
CA ASP A 44 9.73 -4.62 -10.72
C ASP A 44 9.60 -3.45 -9.73
N ARG A 45 9.93 -3.67 -8.44
CA ARG A 45 9.88 -2.65 -7.38
C ARG A 45 10.95 -1.57 -7.52
N GLN A 46 12.00 -1.76 -8.32
CA GLN A 46 13.08 -0.79 -8.49
C GLN A 46 12.58 0.61 -8.85
N SER A 47 11.59 0.67 -9.74
CA SER A 47 10.99 1.92 -10.20
C SER A 47 10.31 2.72 -9.07
N LEU A 48 9.71 2.03 -8.10
CA LEU A 48 9.12 2.65 -6.92
C LEU A 48 10.16 2.91 -5.83
N ARG A 49 11.20 2.07 -5.72
CA ARG A 49 12.27 2.19 -4.71
C ARG A 49 13.16 3.40 -4.93
N ASP A 50 13.33 3.84 -6.17
CA ASP A 50 14.08 5.07 -6.46
C ASP A 50 13.26 6.32 -6.13
N ILE A 51 13.12 6.61 -4.83
CA ILE A 51 12.36 7.76 -4.31
C ILE A 51 12.91 9.12 -4.75
N LYS A 52 14.11 9.19 -5.33
CA LYS A 52 14.70 10.43 -5.83
C LYS A 52 14.56 10.58 -7.35
N SER A 53 14.09 9.53 -8.03
CA SER A 53 13.84 9.58 -9.46
C SER A 53 12.83 10.66 -9.83
N THR A 54 13.09 11.35 -10.93
CA THR A 54 12.15 12.25 -11.59
C THR A 54 11.02 11.50 -12.28
N ASP A 55 11.22 10.21 -12.59
CA ASP A 55 10.20 9.34 -13.19
C ASP A 55 9.34 8.61 -12.15
N TRP A 56 9.63 8.79 -10.86
CA TRP A 56 8.86 8.18 -9.77
C TRP A 56 7.35 8.45 -9.86
N PRO A 57 6.86 9.68 -10.19
CA PRO A 57 5.43 9.91 -10.33
C PRO A 57 4.79 9.07 -11.46
N LYS A 58 5.55 8.77 -12.52
CA LYS A 58 5.08 7.88 -13.61
C LYS A 58 5.01 6.44 -13.12
N ALA A 59 6.02 5.98 -12.40
CA ALA A 59 6.03 4.65 -11.78
C ALA A 59 4.86 4.49 -10.80
N PHE A 60 4.60 5.51 -9.98
CA PHE A 60 3.48 5.53 -9.04
C PHE A 60 2.12 5.49 -9.74
N LYS A 61 1.90 6.30 -10.78
CA LYS A 61 0.67 6.24 -11.60
C LYS A 61 0.48 4.87 -12.25
N ARG A 62 1.56 4.24 -12.73
CA ARG A 62 1.51 2.88 -13.26
C ARG A 62 1.12 1.87 -12.19
N TYR A 63 1.74 1.96 -11.02
CA TYR A 63 1.44 1.11 -9.87
C TYR A 63 -0.03 1.19 -9.45
N LEU A 64 -0.59 2.39 -9.33
CA LEU A 64 -2.01 2.58 -9.04
C LEU A 64 -2.91 1.92 -10.09
N LYS A 65 -2.55 2.03 -11.37
CA LYS A 65 -3.30 1.39 -12.47
C LYS A 65 -3.23 -0.13 -12.40
N ASP A 66 -2.05 -0.69 -12.12
CA ASP A 66 -1.84 -2.13 -12.02
C ASP A 66 -2.60 -2.72 -10.81
N LEU A 67 -2.73 -1.96 -9.72
CA LEU A 67 -3.60 -2.28 -8.58
C LEU A 67 -5.09 -2.07 -8.84
N ALA A 68 -5.48 -1.65 -10.05
CA ALA A 68 -6.84 -1.29 -10.42
C ALA A 68 -7.46 -0.25 -9.47
N CYS A 69 -6.68 0.75 -9.05
CA CYS A 69 -7.13 1.83 -8.19
C CYS A 69 -8.30 2.59 -8.86
N PRO A 70 -9.47 2.72 -8.20
CA PRO A 70 -10.63 3.42 -8.75
C PRO A 70 -10.57 4.95 -8.55
N VAL A 71 -9.57 5.45 -7.82
CA VAL A 71 -9.39 6.89 -7.59
C VAL A 71 -9.02 7.57 -8.90
N GLN A 72 -9.82 8.56 -9.31
CA GLN A 72 -9.62 9.30 -10.57
C GLN A 72 -9.06 10.71 -10.36
N GLY A 73 -9.00 11.19 -9.11
CA GLY A 73 -8.44 12.50 -8.78
C GLY A 73 -6.92 12.50 -8.87
N ASP A 74 -6.29 13.68 -9.00
CA ASP A 74 -4.82 13.82 -9.00
C ASP A 74 -4.24 14.11 -7.60
N LYS A 75 -5.05 14.01 -6.53
CA LYS A 75 -4.57 14.29 -5.17
C LYS A 75 -3.89 13.07 -4.58
N ASP A 76 -2.63 13.23 -4.17
CA ASP A 76 -1.86 12.18 -3.50
C ASP A 76 -2.54 11.69 -2.20
N SER A 77 -3.29 12.57 -1.52
CA SER A 77 -4.07 12.21 -0.34
C SER A 77 -5.19 11.21 -0.61
N GLU A 78 -5.87 11.33 -1.75
CA GLU A 78 -6.95 10.43 -2.13
C GLU A 78 -6.39 9.05 -2.51
N HIS A 79 -5.28 9.03 -3.26
CA HIS A 79 -4.56 7.80 -3.58
C HIS A 79 -4.00 7.11 -2.34
N LEU A 80 -3.39 7.87 -1.42
CA LEU A 80 -2.83 7.32 -0.20
C LEU A 80 -3.91 6.73 0.71
N GLU A 81 -5.02 7.45 0.89
CA GLU A 81 -6.15 6.98 1.67
C GLU A 81 -6.67 5.64 1.12
N TRP A 82 -6.76 5.53 -0.20
CA TRP A 82 -7.15 4.28 -0.86
C TRP A 82 -6.12 3.17 -0.64
N LEU A 83 -4.83 3.42 -0.86
CA LEU A 83 -3.74 2.46 -0.66
C LEU A 83 -3.71 1.92 0.78
N LEU A 84 -3.84 2.80 1.78
CA LEU A 84 -3.90 2.39 3.18
C LEU A 84 -5.13 1.53 3.45
N SER A 85 -6.29 1.89 2.90
CA SER A 85 -7.52 1.09 3.03
C SER A 85 -7.41 -0.26 2.35
N PHE A 86 -6.70 -0.32 1.21
CA PHE A 86 -6.46 -1.52 0.44
C PHE A 86 -5.51 -2.46 1.20
N ALA A 87 -4.37 -1.94 1.66
CA ALA A 87 -3.41 -2.68 2.49
C ALA A 87 -4.07 -3.23 3.76
N VAL A 88 -4.86 -2.41 4.48
CA VAL A 88 -5.57 -2.87 5.68
C VAL A 88 -6.50 -4.04 5.34
N ARG A 89 -7.28 -3.94 4.24
CA ARG A 89 -8.15 -5.04 3.81
C ARG A 89 -7.39 -6.30 3.46
N LEU A 90 -6.21 -6.19 2.83
CA LEU A 90 -5.36 -7.34 2.55
C LEU A 90 -4.90 -8.03 3.84
N GLU A 91 -4.42 -7.28 4.83
CA GLU A 91 -3.98 -7.85 6.12
C GLU A 91 -5.12 -8.59 6.84
N TYR A 92 -6.33 -8.03 6.83
CA TYR A 92 -7.49 -8.70 7.45
C TYR A 92 -8.05 -9.85 6.60
N SER A 93 -7.89 -9.81 5.27
CA SER A 93 -8.36 -10.87 4.37
C SER A 93 -7.39 -12.05 4.29
N ASP A 94 -6.07 -11.81 4.40
CA ASP A 94 -5.03 -12.84 4.41
C ASP A 94 -4.98 -13.56 5.78
N ASN A 95 -5.34 -12.86 6.85
CA ASN A 95 -5.62 -13.49 8.15
C ASN A 95 -6.88 -14.38 8.13
N GLY A 96 -7.63 -14.37 7.02
CA GLY A 96 -8.68 -15.32 6.68
C GLY A 96 -8.14 -16.55 5.95
N ASN A 97 -7.04 -17.15 6.44
CA ASN A 97 -6.78 -18.56 6.20
C ASN A 97 -7.94 -19.36 6.78
N GLY A 98 -9.00 -19.46 5.98
CA GLY A 98 -10.06 -20.42 6.14
C GLY A 98 -9.47 -21.82 5.99
N GLN A 99 -8.96 -22.36 7.08
CA GLN A 99 -9.30 -23.74 7.40
C GLN A 99 -10.77 -23.74 7.83
N ILE A 100 -11.68 -23.62 6.86
CA ILE A 100 -12.91 -24.38 6.97
C ILE A 100 -12.42 -25.83 6.86
N GLN A 101 -12.25 -26.49 8.00
CA GLN A 101 -12.17 -27.94 8.02
C GLN A 101 -13.44 -28.42 7.33
N GLU A 102 -13.30 -29.02 6.15
CA GLU A 102 -14.31 -29.92 5.60
C GLU A 102 -14.46 -31.09 6.59
N SER A 103 -15.24 -30.89 7.65
CA SER A 103 -15.79 -31.97 8.45
C SER A 103 -17.10 -32.39 7.80
N ASN A 104 -16.97 -33.18 6.75
CA ASN A 104 -18.00 -34.02 6.13
C ASN A 104 -17.25 -35.35 5.92
N ILE A 105 -17.66 -36.55 6.34
CA ILE A 105 -18.98 -37.15 6.49
C ILE A 105 -18.81 -38.31 7.50
N GLY A 106 -19.77 -38.47 8.41
CA GLY A 106 -20.04 -39.71 9.13
C GLY A 106 -21.49 -40.11 8.87
#